data_AF-D4XJR8-F1
#
_entry.id   AF-D4XJR8-F1
#
_cell.length_a   1.000
_cell.length_b   1.000
_cell.length_c   1.000
_cell.angle_alpha   90.00
_cell.angle_beta   90.00
_cell.angle_gamma   90.00
#
_symmetry.space_group_name_H-M   'P 1'
#
loop_
_entity.id
_entity.type
_entity.pdbx_description
1 polymer ?
#
loop_
_entity_poly.entity_id
_entity_poly.type
_entity_poly.pdbx_seq_one_letter_code
_entity_poly.pdbx_strand_id
1 'polypeptide(L)' 'MMNLYARIDDGQVVEIIQPFEDVPIKDRFHPDVVRSLVDITGIQPQPTEGFLFDGSVFAAPPTEPRQDEPEEPVEG' A
#
# COMPACT_ATOMS: atom_id res chain seq x y z
N MET A 1 4.64 18.78 -8.10
CA MET A 1 3.55 17.79 -8.11
C MET A 1 3.93 16.73 -7.11
N MET A 2 3.04 16.43 -6.18
CA MET A 2 3.33 15.65 -4.98
C MET A 2 2.97 14.18 -5.24
N ASN A 3 4.00 13.36 -5.50
CA ASN A 3 3.81 11.95 -5.87
C ASN A 3 3.60 11.07 -4.64
N LEU A 4 2.72 10.09 -4.79
CA LEU A 4 2.46 9.07 -3.77
C LEU A 4 3.26 7.83 -4.14
N TYR A 5 3.96 7.26 -3.15
CA TYR A 5 4.77 6.06 -3.37
C TYR A 5 4.30 4.92 -2.47
N ALA A 6 4.24 3.72 -3.02
CA ALA A 6 4.08 2.49 -2.24
C ALA A 6 5.45 1.86 -2.04
N ARG A 7 5.79 1.52 -0.79
CA ARG A 7 6.96 0.69 -0.52
C ARG A 7 6.59 -0.77 -0.63
N ILE A 8 7.34 -1.50 -1.46
CA ILE A 8 7.12 -2.91 -1.72
C ILE A 8 8.18 -3.74 -0.99
N ASP A 9 7.73 -4.75 -0.25
CA ASP A 9 8.57 -5.78 0.37
C ASP A 9 7.95 -7.14 0.08
N ASP A 10 8.74 -8.09 -0.41
CA ASP A 10 8.29 -9.44 -0.82
C ASP A 10 7.05 -9.46 -1.75
N GLY A 11 6.93 -8.45 -2.62
CA GLY A 11 5.77 -8.33 -3.53
C GLY A 11 4.50 -7.83 -2.85
N GLN A 12 4.59 -7.27 -1.64
CA GLN A 12 3.46 -6.67 -0.91
C GLN A 12 3.74 -5.20 -0.59
N VAL A 13 2.70 -4.37 -0.65
CA VAL A 13 2.73 -2.99 -0.16
C VAL A 13 2.78 -3.01 1.35
N VAL A 14 3.91 -2.60 1.91
CA VAL A 14 4.11 -2.56 3.37
C VAL A 14 3.95 -1.15 3.96
N GLU A 15 4.02 -0.11 3.13
CA GLU A 15 3.90 1.28 3.58
C GLU A 15 3.48 2.19 2.43
N ILE A 16 2.63 3.19 2.71
CA ILE A 16 2.31 4.27 1.78
C ILE A 16 3.06 5.54 2.19
N ILE A 17 4.02 5.96 1.37
CA ILE A 17 4.80 7.17 1.60
C ILE A 17 4.04 8.37 1.03
N GLN A 18 3.59 9.23 1.93
CA GLN A 18 2.96 10.49 1.55
C GLN A 18 3.98 11.54 1.10
N PRO A 19 3.60 12.39 0.12
CA PRO A 19 4.41 13.53 -0.26
C PRO A 19 4.58 14.52 0.90
N PHE A 20 5.72 15.21 0.95
CA PHE A 20 6.04 16.16 2.02
C PHE A 20 6.79 17.37 1.47
N GLU A 21 6.23 18.56 1.68
CA GLU A 21 6.84 19.89 1.49
C GLU A 21 7.78 20.03 0.27
N ASP A 22 7.36 19.53 -0.90
CA ASP A 22 8.12 19.54 -2.17
C ASP A 22 9.53 18.92 -2.12
N VAL A 23 9.86 18.19 -1.05
CA VAL A 23 11.15 17.50 -0.93
C VAL A 23 11.10 16.22 -1.78
N PRO A 24 12.00 16.05 -2.76
CA PRO A 24 12.03 14.85 -3.58
C PRO A 24 12.30 13.60 -2.73
N ILE A 25 11.65 12.49 -3.08
CA ILE A 25 11.75 11.24 -2.30
C ILE A 25 13.19 10.73 -2.15
N LYS A 26 14.01 10.93 -3.19
CA LYS A 26 15.45 10.59 -3.21
C LYS A 26 16.29 11.34 -2.19
N ASP A 27 15.82 12.51 -1.75
CA ASP A 27 16.49 13.36 -0.77
C ASP A 27 15.96 13.07 0.65
N ARG A 28 14.83 12.36 0.77
CA ARG A 28 14.19 11.99 2.05
C ARG A 28 14.65 10.64 2.58
N PHE A 29 14.93 9.68 1.71
CA PHE A 29 15.22 8.29 2.08
C PHE A 29 16.53 7.80 1.47
N HIS A 30 17.11 6.76 2.09
CA HIS A 30 18.29 6.08 1.55
C HIS A 30 17.99 5.50 0.15
N PRO A 31 18.95 5.50 -0.80
CA PRO A 31 18.74 4.98 -2.14
C PRO A 31 18.20 3.55 -2.19
N ASP A 32 18.56 2.69 -1.23
CA ASP A 32 18.00 1.33 -1.14
C ASP A 32 16.49 1.32 -0.84
N VAL A 33 16.00 2.25 -0.04
CA VAL A 33 14.56 2.42 0.20
C VAL A 33 13.91 2.96 -1.08
N VAL A 34 14.49 3.98 -1.69
CA VAL A 34 13.94 4.60 -2.91
C VAL A 34 13.79 3.58 -4.04
N ARG A 35 14.67 2.56 -4.10
CA ARG A 35 14.59 1.46 -5.08
C ARG A 35 13.40 0.52 -4.86
N SER A 36 12.90 0.40 -3.64
CA SER A 36 11.70 -0.39 -3.32
C SER A 36 10.41 0.43 -3.36
N LEU A 37 10.50 1.73 -3.68
CA LEU A 37 9.34 2.60 -3.85
C LEU A 37 8.81 2.53 -5.30
N VAL A 38 7.51 2.33 -5.42
CA VAL A 38 6.78 2.36 -6.69
C VAL A 38 5.88 3.59 -6.70
N ASP A 39 5.94 4.40 -7.76
CA ASP A 39 5.05 5.53 -7.94
C ASP A 39 3.63 5.03 -8.18
N ILE A 40 2.71 5.41 -7.29
CA ILE A 40 1.29 5.04 -7.36
C ILE A 40 0.40 6.25 -7.63
N THR A 41 0.98 7.35 -8.10
CA THR A 41 0.27 8.61 -8.35
C THR A 41 -0.73 8.43 -9.48
N GLY A 42 -2.02 8.56 -9.18
CA GLY A 42 -3.10 8.43 -10.16
C GLY A 42 -3.49 6.99 -10.51
N ILE A 43 -2.91 5.98 -9.84
CA ILE A 43 -3.35 4.58 -9.97
C ILE A 43 -4.72 4.41 -9.29
N GLN A 44 -5.64 3.72 -9.98
CA GLN A 44 -6.97 3.41 -9.47
C GLN A 44 -7.30 1.91 -9.69
N PRO A 45 -7.78 1.18 -8.66
CA PRO A 45 -7.96 1.63 -7.28
C PRO A 45 -6.63 2.00 -6.62
N GLN A 46 -6.65 3.00 -5.74
CA GLN A 46 -5.43 3.46 -5.06
C GLN A 46 -4.93 2.32 -4.15
N PRO A 47 -3.68 1.83 -4.33
CA PRO A 47 -3.13 0.79 -3.48
C PRO A 47 -3.01 1.25 -2.04
N THR A 48 -3.26 0.34 -1.10
CA THR A 48 -3.07 0.55 0.34
C THR A 48 -2.13 -0.52 0.90
N GLU A 49 -1.73 -0.35 2.16
CA GLU A 49 -0.99 -1.38 2.91
C GLU A 49 -1.70 -2.74 2.80
N GLY A 50 -0.92 -3.80 2.58
CA GLY A 50 -1.38 -5.18 2.36
C GLY A 50 -1.65 -5.56 0.91
N PHE A 51 -1.74 -4.62 -0.04
CA PHE A 51 -1.92 -4.94 -1.46
C PHE A 51 -0.74 -5.74 -2.02
N LEU A 52 -1.02 -6.68 -2.92
CA LEU A 52 -0.02 -7.46 -3.64
C LEU A 52 0.42 -6.72 -4.91
N PHE A 53 1.70 -6.77 -5.22
CA PHE A 53 2.32 -6.15 -6.39
C PHE A 53 3.22 -7.15 -7.13
N ASP A 54 2.80 -7.53 -8.33
CA ASP A 54 3.51 -8.50 -9.18
C ASP A 54 4.62 -7.85 -10.06
N GLY A 55 5.04 -6.63 -9.73
CA GLY A 55 5.97 -5.84 -10.56
C GLY A 55 5.30 -5.02 -11.67
N SER A 56 3.98 -5.15 -11.85
CA SER A 56 3.22 -4.34 -12.83
C SER A 56 1.81 -3.99 -12.38
N VAL A 57 1.15 -4.85 -11.61
CA VAL A 57 -0.26 -4.68 -11.21
C VAL A 57 -0.39 -4.75 -9.70
N PHE A 58 -1.21 -3.86 -9.14
CA PHE A 58 -1.63 -3.89 -7.75
C PHE A 58 -2.95 -4.64 -7.62
N ALA A 59 -3.01 -5.61 -6.72
CA ALA A 59 -4.21 -6.34 -6.37
C ALA A 59 -4.50 -6.20 -4.88
N ALA A 60 -5.77 -6.03 -4.52
CA ALA A 60 -6.17 -6.11 -3.12
C ALA A 60 -5.77 -7.49 -2.57
N PRO A 61 -5.31 -7.57 -1.30
CA PRO A 61 -5.10 -8.87 -0.68
C PRO A 61 -6.43 -9.64 -0.68
N PRO A 62 -6.39 -10.98 -0.74
CA PRO A 62 -7.59 -11.77 -0.54
C PRO A 62 -8.22 -11.36 0.79
N THR A 63 -9.47 -10.91 0.78
CA THR A 63 -10.25 -10.65 1.99
C THR A 63 -10.40 -12.00 2.68
N GLU A 64 -9.53 -12.31 3.64
CA GLU A 64 -9.80 -13.45 4.51
C GLU A 64 -11.18 -13.18 5.15
N PRO A 65 -12.16 -14.08 5.03
CA PRO A 65 -13.40 -13.92 5.75
C PRO A 65 -13.03 -13.81 7.23
N ARG A 66 -13.41 -12.69 7.86
CA ARG A 66 -13.23 -12.49 9.28
C ARG A 66 -13.85 -13.70 9.98
N GLN A 67 -13.03 -14.60 10.54
CA GLN A 67 -13.51 -15.75 11.33
C GLN A 67 -14.17 -15.32 12.66
N ASP A 68 -14.22 -14.02 12.92
CA ASP A 68 -14.87 -13.36 14.06
C ASP A 68 -16.03 -12.47 13.60
N GLU A 69 -17.08 -13.06 13.04
CA GLU A 69 -18.43 -12.58 13.33
C GLU A 69 -19.04 -13.60 14.30
N PRO A 70 -18.95 -13.40 15.63
CA PRO A 70 -19.92 -14.05 16.50
C PRO A 70 -21.28 -13.54 16.03
N GLU A 71 -22.05 -14.40 15.37
CA GLU A 71 -23.48 -14.17 15.13
C GLU A 71 -24.09 -13.84 16.50
N GLU A 72 -24.40 -12.56 16.75
CA GLU A 72 -25.11 -12.19 17.97
C GLU A 72 -26.37 -13.06 18.00
N PRO A 73 -26.61 -13.87 19.04
CA PRO A 73 -27.86 -14.59 19.13
C PRO A 73 -28.96 -13.53 19.19
N VAL A 74 -29.80 -13.51 18.15
CA VAL A 74 -31.08 -12.81 18.19
C VAL A 74 -31.88 -13.39 19.36
N GLU A 75 -31.83 -12.74 20.52
CA GLU A 75 -32.68 -13.10 21.66
C GLU A 75 -34.14 -12.94 21.23
N GLY A 76 -34.88 -14.05 21.32
CA GLY A 76 -36.32 -14.14 21.08
C GLY A 76 -37.12 -14.09 22.38
#